data_AF-A0A2S2G9T4-F1
#
_entry.id   AF-A0A2S2G9T4-F1
#
_cell.length_a   1.000
_cell.length_b   1.000
_cell.length_c   1.000
_cell.angle_alpha   90.00
_cell.angle_beta   90.00
_cell.angle_gamma   90.00
#
_symmetry.space_group_name_H-M   'P 1'
#
loop_
_entity.id
_entity.type
_entity.pdbx_description
1 polymer ?
#
loop_
_entity_poly.entity_id
_entity_poly.type
_entity_poly.pdbx_seq_one_letter_code
_entity_poly.pdbx_strand_id
1 'polypeptide(L)'
;MFGLSGQRLQRGFAELGDLTGRTAEEIIVSVGAPISQSMMGPGQTLLQWQSGSYHIGILFEQGQFAGITSEDSGLLPGGPAIARGFAALGNLVGRSKDEIVTVVGPYSSFSVAGPHQVLLQWQSDVYHIALLFEGELCVGITHEFAI
;
A
#
# COMPACT_ATOMS: atom_id res chain seq x y z
N MET A 1 19.93 -8.36 -15.92
CA MET A 1 18.84 -9.11 -15.29
C MET A 1 18.32 -8.25 -14.14
N PHE A 2 17.40 -7.32 -14.41
CA PHE A 2 16.92 -6.32 -13.43
C PHE A 2 15.39 -6.41 -13.36
N GLY A 3 14.85 -6.67 -12.16
CA GLY A 3 13.41 -6.77 -11.96
C GLY A 3 12.94 -7.31 -10.59
N LEU A 4 13.84 -7.68 -9.68
CA LEU A 4 13.48 -8.46 -8.48
C LEU A 4 13.47 -7.68 -7.15
N SER A 5 13.81 -6.39 -7.13
CA SER A 5 14.03 -5.67 -5.86
C SER A 5 12.81 -4.86 -5.37
N GLY A 6 12.05 -4.22 -6.29
CA GLY A 6 10.82 -3.49 -5.95
C GLY A 6 9.65 -4.40 -5.54
N GLN A 7 9.39 -5.47 -6.30
CA GLN A 7 8.33 -6.43 -5.99
C GLN A 7 8.53 -7.16 -4.67
N ARG A 8 9.78 -7.39 -4.23
CA ARG A 8 10.05 -7.99 -2.91
C ARG A 8 9.72 -7.03 -1.79
N LEU A 9 10.09 -5.76 -1.93
CA LEU A 9 9.82 -4.74 -0.92
C LEU A 9 8.31 -4.51 -0.80
N GLN A 10 7.62 -4.34 -1.93
CA GLN A 10 6.17 -4.23 -1.99
C GLN A 10 5.46 -5.43 -1.35
N ARG A 11 5.88 -6.66 -1.71
CA ARG A 11 5.31 -7.87 -1.15
C ARG A 11 5.57 -7.98 0.35
N GLY A 12 6.76 -7.63 0.84
CA GLY A 12 7.07 -7.66 2.26
C GLY A 12 6.19 -6.70 3.07
N PHE A 13 5.90 -5.51 2.53
CA PHE A 13 4.92 -4.60 3.13
C PHE A 13 3.49 -5.13 3.01
N ALA A 14 3.14 -5.78 1.89
CA ALA A 14 1.83 -6.40 1.73
C ALA A 14 1.59 -7.59 2.68
N GLU A 15 2.63 -8.39 2.96
CA GLU A 15 2.64 -9.55 3.88
C GLU A 15 2.67 -9.12 5.35
N LEU A 16 3.31 -7.98 5.66
CA LEU A 16 3.25 -7.37 7.00
C LEU A 16 1.81 -7.03 7.41
N GLY A 17 0.95 -6.74 6.44
CA GLY A 17 -0.48 -6.51 6.62
C GLY A 17 -0.74 -5.30 7.51
N ASP A 18 -1.39 -5.51 8.65
CA ASP A 18 -1.63 -4.46 9.63
C ASP A 18 -0.32 -4.03 10.30
N LEU A 19 0.06 -2.77 10.09
CA LEU A 19 1.21 -2.15 10.72
C LEU A 19 0.85 -1.46 12.04
N THR A 20 -0.43 -1.43 12.41
CA THR A 20 -0.90 -0.77 13.63
C THR A 20 -0.24 -1.37 14.87
N GLY A 21 0.37 -0.51 15.69
CA GLY A 21 1.08 -0.93 16.90
C GLY A 21 2.44 -1.57 16.65
N ARG A 22 2.84 -1.77 15.38
CA ARG A 22 4.18 -2.28 15.07
C ARG A 22 5.24 -1.23 15.30
N THR A 23 6.41 -1.66 15.73
CA THR A 23 7.58 -0.80 15.89
C THR A 23 8.39 -0.71 14.60
N ALA A 24 9.23 0.33 14.50
CA ALA A 24 10.17 0.46 13.40
C ALA A 24 11.08 -0.78 13.26
N GLU A 25 11.49 -1.38 14.38
CA GLU A 25 12.35 -2.56 14.40
C GLU A 25 11.66 -3.79 13.80
N GLU A 26 10.39 -4.04 14.14
CA GLU A 26 9.63 -5.16 13.60
C GLU A 26 9.45 -5.07 12.08
N ILE A 27 9.22 -3.85 11.59
CA ILE A 27 9.11 -3.56 10.16
C ILE A 27 10.48 -3.77 9.50
N ILE A 28 11.57 -3.23 10.08
CA ILE A 28 12.93 -3.40 9.56
C ILE A 28 13.35 -4.87 9.49
N VAL A 29 13.00 -5.67 10.49
CA VAL A 29 13.28 -7.11 10.50
C VAL A 29 12.54 -7.83 9.37
N SER A 30 11.34 -7.37 9.03
CA SER A 30 10.48 -8.01 8.03
C SER A 30 10.82 -7.59 6.58
N VAL A 31 11.01 -6.29 6.33
CA VAL A 31 11.21 -5.74 4.97
C VAL A 31 12.64 -5.30 4.67
N GLY A 32 13.51 -5.27 5.68
CA GLY A 32 14.88 -4.77 5.59
C GLY A 32 15.04 -3.33 6.05
N ALA A 33 16.28 -2.84 6.06
CA ALA A 33 16.61 -1.49 6.51
C ALA A 33 16.04 -0.40 5.58
N PRO A 34 15.56 0.73 6.12
CA PRO A 34 15.15 1.87 5.31
C PRO A 34 16.37 2.47 4.59
N ILE A 35 16.11 3.09 3.45
CA ILE A 35 17.11 3.85 2.69
C ILE A 35 17.32 5.26 3.27
N SER A 36 16.35 5.76 4.02
CA SER A 36 16.35 7.10 4.59
C SER A 36 15.56 7.13 5.90
N GLN A 37 16.06 7.92 6.83
CA GLN A 37 15.44 8.20 8.12
C GLN A 37 15.52 9.70 8.36
N SER A 38 14.37 10.32 8.64
CA SER A 38 14.26 11.76 8.91
C SER A 38 13.38 12.00 10.13
N MET A 39 13.75 12.95 10.99
CA MET A 39 12.84 13.41 12.04
C MET A 39 11.88 14.46 11.47
N MET A 40 10.58 14.24 11.66
CA MET A 40 9.51 15.12 11.16
C MET A 40 9.02 16.10 12.25
N GLY A 41 9.21 15.73 13.52
CA GLY A 41 8.75 16.52 14.67
C GLY A 41 9.17 15.86 15.98
N PRO A 42 8.81 16.45 17.14
CA PRO A 42 9.12 15.87 18.45
C PRO A 42 8.53 14.46 18.58
N GLY A 43 9.41 13.45 18.67
CA GLY A 43 9.00 12.04 18.76
C GLY A 43 8.48 11.44 17.44
N GLN A 44 8.51 12.18 16.33
CA GLN A 44 8.04 11.72 15.02
C GLN A 44 9.22 11.43 14.08
N THR A 45 9.28 10.20 13.58
CA THR A 45 10.33 9.72 12.68
C THR A 45 9.72 9.18 11.40
N LEU A 46 10.13 9.71 10.26
CA LEU A 46 9.81 9.19 8.94
C LEU A 46 10.93 8.23 8.50
N LEU A 47 10.58 6.97 8.27
CA LEU A 47 11.44 5.99 7.62
C LEU A 47 10.98 5.75 6.20
N GLN A 48 11.91 5.65 5.26
CA GLN A 48 11.57 5.46 3.85
C GLN A 48 12.33 4.28 3.28
N TRP A 49 11.62 3.45 2.52
CA TRP A 49 12.18 2.37 1.73
C TRP A 49 11.95 2.67 0.26
N GLN A 50 12.96 2.39 -0.55
CA GLN A 50 12.85 2.53 -2.00
C GLN A 50 13.63 1.40 -2.65
N SER A 51 13.03 0.78 -3.66
CA SER A 51 13.73 -0.18 -4.49
C SER A 51 13.20 -0.14 -5.91
N GLY A 52 14.05 0.34 -6.82
CA GLY A 52 13.65 0.59 -8.20
C GLY A 52 12.56 1.65 -8.26
N SER A 53 11.40 1.25 -8.76
CA SER A 53 10.21 2.08 -8.93
C SER A 53 9.27 2.07 -7.71
N TYR A 54 9.50 1.16 -6.75
CA TYR A 54 8.71 1.08 -5.51
C TYR A 54 9.31 2.00 -4.45
N HIS A 55 8.50 2.84 -3.83
CA HIS A 55 8.82 3.74 -2.71
C HIS A 55 7.72 3.65 -1.65
N ILE A 56 8.11 3.67 -0.38
CA ILE A 56 7.18 3.80 0.74
C ILE A 56 7.83 4.60 1.87
N GLY A 57 7.10 5.55 2.43
CA GLY A 57 7.44 6.34 3.60
C GLY A 57 6.47 6.05 4.74
N ILE A 58 6.99 5.66 5.88
CA ILE A 58 6.23 5.34 7.09
C ILE A 58 6.62 6.32 8.19
N LEU A 59 5.62 6.99 8.75
CA LEU A 59 5.75 7.81 9.93
C LEU A 59 5.59 6.93 11.18
N PHE A 60 6.51 7.14 12.10
CA PHE A 60 6.48 6.60 13.45
C PHE A 60 6.31 7.75 14.44
N GLU A 61 5.47 7.57 15.44
CA GLU A 61 5.29 8.48 16.56
C GLU A 61 5.60 7.73 17.86
N GLN A 62 6.52 8.27 18.66
CA GLN A 62 7.02 7.63 19.88
C GLN A 62 7.55 6.18 19.65
N GLY A 63 8.07 5.92 18.45
CA GLY A 63 8.62 4.61 18.06
C GLY A 63 7.59 3.59 17.56
N GLN A 64 6.31 3.95 17.51
CA GLN A 64 5.23 3.11 16.98
C GLN A 64 4.77 3.63 15.63
N PHE A 65 4.30 2.73 14.77
CA PHE A 65 3.68 3.07 13.49
C PHE A 65 2.54 4.08 13.71
N ALA A 66 2.65 5.23 13.07
CA ALA A 66 1.64 6.29 13.09
C ALA A 66 0.90 6.41 11.76
N GLY A 67 1.53 6.04 10.64
CA GLY A 67 0.87 6.05 9.32
C GLY A 67 1.85 5.94 8.16
N ILE A 68 1.32 5.77 6.95
CA ILE A 68 2.09 5.85 5.71
C ILE A 68 1.92 7.24 5.12
N THR A 69 3.04 7.92 4.86
CA THR A 69 3.07 9.29 4.33
C THR A 69 3.16 9.32 2.81
N SER A 70 3.69 8.26 2.22
CA SER A 70 3.87 8.12 0.77
C SER A 70 4.03 6.65 0.43
N GLU A 71 3.39 6.18 -0.63
CA GLU A 71 3.71 4.89 -1.25
C GLU A 71 3.47 5.02 -2.76
N ASP A 72 4.44 4.58 -3.54
CA ASP A 72 4.38 4.48 -5.00
C ASP A 72 4.92 3.11 -5.38
N SER A 73 4.14 2.30 -6.10
CA SER A 73 4.60 0.99 -6.55
C SER A 73 5.37 1.01 -7.86
N GLY A 74 5.26 2.11 -8.62
CA GLY A 74 5.94 2.33 -9.89
C GLY A 74 5.69 1.26 -10.97
N LEU A 75 4.73 0.38 -10.72
CA LEU A 75 4.22 -0.68 -11.58
C LEU A 75 2.71 -0.46 -11.75
N LEU A 76 2.33 0.71 -12.22
CA LEU A 76 0.93 1.01 -12.45
C LEU A 76 0.50 0.37 -13.78
N PRO A 77 -0.49 -0.55 -13.77
CA PRO A 77 -1.22 -0.85 -14.99
C PRO A 77 -1.80 0.48 -15.52
N GLY A 78 -1.78 0.71 -16.84
CA GLY A 78 -2.45 1.90 -17.38
C GLY A 78 -3.92 1.93 -16.95
N GLY A 79 -4.50 3.11 -16.74
CA GLY A 79 -5.86 3.27 -16.20
C GLY A 79 -6.93 2.39 -16.87
N PRO A 80 -6.92 2.21 -18.20
CA PRO A 80 -7.86 1.30 -18.87
C PRO A 80 -7.73 -0.17 -18.45
N ALA A 81 -6.54 -0.62 -18.05
CA ALA A 81 -6.32 -1.98 -17.55
C ALA A 81 -6.87 -2.14 -16.12
N ILE A 82 -6.64 -1.13 -15.26
CA ILE A 82 -7.18 -1.10 -13.89
C ILE A 82 -8.71 -1.15 -13.93
N ALA A 83 -9.34 -0.25 -14.70
CA ALA A 83 -10.78 -0.17 -14.85
C ALA A 83 -11.39 -1.49 -15.37
N ARG A 84 -10.76 -2.13 -16.36
CA ARG A 84 -11.20 -3.44 -16.87
C ARG A 84 -11.07 -4.55 -15.82
N GLY A 85 -10.00 -4.54 -15.01
CA GLY A 85 -9.82 -5.50 -13.93
C GLY A 85 -10.94 -5.41 -12.89
N PHE A 86 -11.25 -4.19 -12.44
CA PHE A 86 -12.36 -3.98 -11.50
C PHE A 86 -13.72 -4.32 -12.11
N ALA A 87 -13.96 -3.96 -13.37
CA ALA A 87 -15.18 -4.35 -14.08
C ALA A 87 -15.32 -5.88 -14.20
N ALA A 88 -14.20 -6.61 -14.38
CA ALA A 88 -14.21 -8.07 -14.44
C ALA A 88 -14.48 -8.73 -13.08
N LEU A 89 -14.07 -8.11 -11.98
CA LEU A 89 -14.37 -8.58 -10.62
C LEU A 89 -15.85 -8.36 -10.24
N GLY A 90 -16.50 -7.33 -10.77
CA GLY A 90 -17.89 -7.02 -10.44
C GLY A 90 -18.04 -6.61 -8.97
N ASN A 91 -18.85 -7.33 -8.18
CA ASN A 91 -19.03 -7.01 -6.76
C ASN A 91 -17.70 -7.19 -5.99
N LEU A 92 -17.22 -6.12 -5.36
CA LEU A 92 -15.96 -6.12 -4.62
C LEU A 92 -16.13 -6.45 -3.14
N VAL A 93 -17.32 -6.22 -2.58
CA VAL A 93 -17.58 -6.45 -1.14
C VAL A 93 -17.45 -7.94 -0.83
N GLY A 94 -16.62 -8.26 0.16
CA GLY A 94 -16.33 -9.62 0.61
C GLY A 94 -15.25 -10.34 -0.20
N ARG A 95 -14.68 -9.71 -1.24
CA ARG A 95 -13.52 -10.26 -1.95
C ARG A 95 -12.25 -10.06 -1.13
N SER A 96 -11.31 -11.00 -1.25
CA SER A 96 -10.03 -10.88 -0.56
C SER A 96 -9.10 -9.92 -1.30
N LYS A 97 -8.16 -9.32 -0.55
CA LYS A 97 -7.06 -8.51 -1.09
C LYS A 97 -6.32 -9.25 -2.21
N ASP A 98 -5.94 -10.51 -1.97
CA ASP A 98 -5.20 -11.33 -2.93
C ASP A 98 -5.98 -11.59 -4.22
N GLU A 99 -7.30 -11.81 -4.13
CA GLU A 99 -8.13 -12.01 -5.31
C GLU A 99 -8.17 -10.75 -6.17
N ILE A 100 -8.34 -9.58 -5.54
CA ILE A 100 -8.36 -8.30 -6.24
C ILE A 100 -7.00 -8.00 -6.88
N VAL A 101 -5.92 -8.16 -6.13
CA VAL A 101 -4.55 -7.94 -6.63
C VAL A 101 -4.19 -8.90 -7.76
N THR A 102 -4.68 -10.14 -7.72
CA THR A 102 -4.44 -11.12 -8.79
C THR A 102 -5.08 -10.70 -10.12
N VAL A 103 -6.24 -10.05 -10.08
CA VAL A 103 -6.98 -9.66 -11.29
C VAL A 103 -6.60 -8.26 -11.78
N VAL A 104 -6.50 -7.30 -10.86
CA VAL A 104 -6.27 -5.89 -11.19
C VAL A 104 -4.78 -5.56 -11.29
N GLY A 105 -3.95 -6.33 -10.58
CA GLY A 105 -2.55 -6.02 -10.35
C GLY A 105 -2.34 -5.30 -9.01
N PRO A 106 -1.07 -4.96 -8.69
CA PRO A 106 -0.73 -4.32 -7.43
C PRO A 106 -1.43 -2.97 -7.26
N TYR A 107 -1.76 -2.62 -6.02
CA TYR A 107 -2.20 -1.27 -5.67
C TYR A 107 -1.05 -0.26 -5.83
N SER A 108 -1.41 0.99 -6.10
CA SER A 108 -0.49 2.12 -6.21
C SER A 108 -0.16 2.73 -4.86
N SER A 109 -1.10 2.69 -3.91
CA SER A 109 -0.94 3.30 -2.59
C SER A 109 -1.76 2.57 -1.53
N PHE A 110 -1.21 2.51 -0.32
CA PHE A 110 -1.83 2.03 0.90
C PHE A 110 -1.91 3.17 1.93
N SER A 111 -3.00 3.23 2.69
CA SER A 111 -3.10 4.05 3.90
C SER A 111 -3.93 3.36 4.97
N VAL A 112 -3.67 3.67 6.25
CA VAL A 112 -4.51 3.17 7.35
C VAL A 112 -5.68 4.12 7.54
N ALA A 113 -6.90 3.58 7.56
CA ALA A 113 -8.15 4.34 7.66
C ALA A 113 -8.80 4.25 9.04
N GLY A 114 -8.42 3.26 9.86
CA GLY A 114 -8.94 3.06 11.21
C GLY A 114 -8.41 1.78 11.86
N PRO A 115 -8.88 1.42 13.07
CA PRO A 115 -8.51 0.17 13.73
C PRO A 115 -8.86 -1.03 12.83
N HIS A 116 -7.83 -1.80 12.42
CA HIS A 116 -7.94 -2.93 11.49
C HIS A 116 -8.49 -2.59 10.10
N GLN A 117 -8.52 -1.31 9.75
CA GLN A 117 -9.01 -0.83 8.46
C GLN A 117 -7.90 -0.19 7.65
N VAL A 118 -7.75 -0.68 6.43
CA VAL A 118 -6.76 -0.18 5.48
C VAL A 118 -7.43 0.22 4.18
N LEU A 119 -6.90 1.26 3.57
CA LEU A 119 -7.33 1.77 2.29
C LEU A 119 -6.28 1.42 1.24
N LEU A 120 -6.67 0.61 0.26
CA LEU A 120 -5.83 0.29 -0.89
C LEU A 120 -6.32 1.08 -2.09
N GLN A 121 -5.40 1.69 -2.83
CA GLN A 121 -5.71 2.57 -3.94
C GLN A 121 -5.03 2.07 -5.20
N TRP A 122 -5.76 2.08 -6.30
CA TRP A 122 -5.23 1.87 -7.64
C TRP A 122 -5.43 3.15 -8.42
N GLN A 123 -4.33 3.84 -8.69
CA GLN A 123 -4.31 5.13 -9.36
C GLN A 123 -3.46 5.07 -10.63
N SER A 124 -3.94 5.71 -11.69
CA SER A 124 -3.21 6.08 -12.89
C SER A 124 -3.51 7.54 -13.26
N ASP A 125 -2.94 8.00 -14.35
CA ASP A 125 -3.26 9.25 -15.03
C ASP A 125 -4.75 9.48 -15.35
N VAL A 126 -5.54 8.42 -15.56
CA VAL A 126 -6.94 8.51 -16.03
C VAL A 126 -7.93 7.71 -15.19
N TYR A 127 -7.47 6.97 -14.19
CA TYR A 127 -8.34 6.14 -13.35
C TYR A 127 -7.82 6.08 -11.91
N HIS A 128 -8.71 6.25 -10.95
CA HIS A 128 -8.40 6.15 -9.52
C HIS A 128 -9.54 5.46 -8.80
N ILE A 129 -9.23 4.40 -8.06
CA ILE A 129 -10.18 3.76 -7.16
C ILE A 129 -9.50 3.45 -5.83
N ALA A 130 -10.21 3.68 -4.74
CA ALA A 130 -9.79 3.39 -3.38
C ALA A 130 -10.80 2.45 -2.73
N LEU A 131 -10.28 1.34 -2.20
CA LEU A 131 -11.05 0.31 -1.54
C LEU A 131 -10.69 0.26 -0.06
N LEU A 132 -11.72 0.23 0.79
CA LEU A 132 -11.57 -0.03 2.21
C LEU A 132 -11.56 -1.53 2.44
N PHE A 133 -10.58 -1.99 3.20
CA PHE A 133 -10.47 -3.35 3.68
C PHE A 133 -10.55 -3.35 5.20
N GLU A 134 -11.19 -4.39 5.73
CA GLU A 134 -11.17 -4.73 7.16
C GLU A 134 -10.59 -6.14 7.28
N GLY A 135 -9.40 -6.23 7.87
CA GLY A 135 -8.55 -7.41 7.70
C GLY A 135 -8.24 -7.68 6.22
N GLU A 136 -8.55 -8.89 5.75
CA GLU A 136 -8.27 -9.32 4.37
C GLU A 136 -9.44 -9.07 3.39
N LEU A 137 -10.59 -8.62 3.87
CA LEU A 137 -11.81 -8.51 3.08
C LEU A 137 -12.10 -7.07 2.68
N CYS A 138 -12.44 -6.87 1.42
CA CYS A 138 -12.90 -5.59 0.92
C CYS A 138 -14.30 -5.31 1.49
N VAL A 139 -14.44 -4.18 2.18
CA VAL A 139 -15.69 -3.69 2.77
C VAL A 139 -16.43 -2.79 1.79
N GLY A 140 -15.70 -2.11 0.90
CA GLY A 140 -16.32 -1.31 -0.15
C GLY A 140 -15.38 -0.30 -0.80
N ILE A 141 -15.96 0.49 -1.70
CA ILE A 141 -15.28 1.57 -2.42
C ILE A 141 -15.45 2.85 -1.61
N THR A 142 -14.37 3.55 -1.30
CA THR A 142 -14.40 4.86 -0.62
C THR A 142 -14.30 6.01 -1.61
N HIS A 143 -13.60 5.79 -2.72
CA HIS A 143 -13.42 6.76 -3.79
C HIS A 143 -13.28 6.03 -5.11
N GLU A 144 -13.93 6.54 -6.15
CA GLU A 144 -13.71 6.09 -7.52
C GLU A 144 -13.85 7.28 -8.47
N PHE A 145 -12.94 7.38 -9.41
CA PHE A 145 -12.87 8.42 -10.41
C PHE A 145 -12.25 7.90 -11.70
N ALA A 146 -12.82 8.31 -12.84
CA ALA A 146 -12.36 7.98 -14.18
C ALA A 146 -12.50 9.20 -15.10
N ILE A 147 -11.51 9.45 -15.96
CA ILE A 147 -11.52 10.52 -16.99
C ILE A 147 -11.64 9.91 -18.38
#